data_AF-A0A7J8NBJ6-F1
#
_entry.id   AF-A0A7J8NBJ6-F1
#
_cell.length_a   1.000
_cell.length_b   1.000
_cell.length_c   1.000
_cell.angle_alpha   90.00
_cell.angle_beta   90.00
_cell.angle_gamma   90.00
#
_symmetry.space_group_name_H-M   'P 1'
#
loop_
_entity.id
_entity.type
_entity.pdbx_description
1 polymer ?
#
loop_
_entity_poly.entity_id
_entity_poly.type
_entity_poly.pdbx_seq_one_letter_code
_entity_poly.pdbx_strand_id
1 'polypeptide(L)' 'GNRRETRLLGILSFVHSTVWKVLFGKVADSLEKGTEHEDEYMISEKELLVNRFISIPKDMGTFHCGAFVAGIVK' A
#
# COMPACT_ATOMS: atom_id res chain seq x y z
N GLY A 1 -23.41 8.07 2.27
CA GLY A 1 -22.83 9.40 1.99
C GLY A 1 -21.33 9.25 1.90
N ASN A 2 -20.72 9.65 0.79
CA ASN A 2 -19.28 9.52 0.59
C ASN A 2 -18.57 10.58 1.43
N ARG A 3 -18.18 10.20 2.66
CA ARG A 3 -17.40 11.05 3.54
C ARG A 3 -15.94 10.99 3.09
N ARG A 4 -15.43 12.11 2.58
CA ARG A 4 -14.02 12.27 2.27
C ARG A 4 -13.26 12.58 3.55
N GLU A 5 -12.25 11.77 3.86
CA GLU A 5 -11.36 12.05 4.99
C GLU A 5 -10.49 13.27 4.68
N THR A 6 -10.46 14.22 5.61
CA THR A 6 -9.68 15.47 5.51
C THR A 6 -8.56 15.53 6.55
N ARG A 7 -8.44 14.52 7.41
CA ARG A 7 -7.39 14.39 8.41
C ARG A 7 -6.37 13.37 7.95
N LEU A 8 -5.08 13.67 8.13
CA LEU A 8 -3.96 12.84 7.69
C LEU A 8 -4.06 11.39 8.17
N LEU A 9 -4.19 11.18 9.49
CA LEU A 9 -4.33 9.83 10.05
C LEU A 9 -5.60 9.11 9.58
N GLY A 10 -6.66 9.87 9.29
CA GLY A 10 -7.91 9.32 8.75
C GLY A 10 -7.73 8.79 7.33
N ILE A 11 -7.09 9.56 6.45
CA ILE A 11 -6.84 9.12 5.08
C ILE A 11 -5.82 7.98 5.02
N LEU A 12 -4.76 8.02 5.83
CA LEU A 12 -3.79 6.92 5.92
C LEU A 12 -4.45 5.61 6.40
N SER A 13 -5.31 5.69 7.43
CA SER A 13 -6.07 4.53 7.89
C SER A 13 -7.05 4.01 6.83
N PHE A 14 -7.67 4.91 6.06
CA PHE A 14 -8.56 4.53 4.96
C PHE A 14 -7.80 3.79 3.85
N VAL A 15 -6.60 4.26 3.47
CA VAL A 15 -5.76 3.59 2.47
C VAL A 15 -5.31 2.22 2.97
N HIS A 16 -4.77 2.15 4.19
CA HIS A 16 -4.30 0.92 4.83
C HIS A 16 -5.38 -0.16 4.93
N SER A 17 -6.62 0.22 5.26
CA SER A 17 -7.72 -0.72 5.50
C SER A 17 -8.61 -0.93 4.27
N THR A 18 -9.25 0.14 3.80
CA THR A 18 -10.36 0.04 2.85
C THR A 18 -9.83 -0.13 1.43
N VAL A 19 -8.91 0.73 1.00
CA VAL A 19 -8.32 0.64 -0.34
C VAL A 19 -7.58 -0.69 -0.49
N TRP A 20 -6.73 -1.04 0.49
CA TRP A 20 -5.97 -2.29 0.46
C TRP A 20 -6.87 -3.52 0.40
N LYS A 21 -7.93 -3.57 1.22
CA LYS A 21 -8.88 -4.69 1.21
C LYS A 21 -9.65 -4.81 -0.11
N VAL A 22 -9.97 -3.69 -0.75
CA VAL A 22 -10.64 -3.70 -2.06
C VAL A 22 -9.70 -4.20 -3.16
N LEU A 23 -8.44 -3.80 -3.15
CA LEU A 23 -7.47 -4.16 -4.19
C LEU A 23 -6.88 -5.57 -4.01
N PHE A 24 -6.63 -5.97 -2.75
CA PHE A 24 -5.87 -7.17 -2.40
C PHE A 24 -6.63 -8.12 -1.47
N GLY A 25 -7.91 -7.88 -1.19
CA GLY A 25 -8.72 -8.77 -0.34
C GLY A 25 -8.31 -8.81 1.14
N LYS A 26 -7.25 -8.10 1.53
CA LYS A 26 -6.75 -8.00 2.91
C LYS A 26 -6.35 -6.57 3.26
N VAL A 27 -6.33 -6.26 4.55
CA VAL A 27 -5.73 -5.04 5.10
C VAL A 27 -4.21 -5.11 4.91
N ALA A 28 -3.54 -3.98 4.72
CA ALA A 28 -2.08 -3.95 4.66
C ALA A 28 -1.47 -4.45 5.99
N ASP A 29 -0.22 -4.90 5.94
CA ASP A 29 0.39 -5.53 7.10
C ASP A 29 0.75 -4.51 8.18
N SER A 30 1.22 -3.31 7.80
CA SER A 30 1.43 -2.22 8.76
C SER A 30 1.22 -0.82 8.17
N LEU A 31 0.92 0.13 9.06
CA LEU A 31 0.96 1.58 8.85
C LEU A 31 1.80 2.18 9.97
N GLU A 32 2.94 2.75 9.61
CA GLU A 32 3.96 3.23 10.54
C GLU A 32 4.30 4.70 10.25
N LYS A 33 4.67 5.44 11.30
CA LYS A 33 5.24 6.79 11.14
C LYS A 33 6.75 6.66 10.97
N GLY A 34 7.30 7.36 9.99
CA GLY A 34 8.74 7.42 9.75
C GLY A 34 9.50 7.98 10.95
N THR A 35 10.77 7.59 11.06
CA THR A 35 11.65 8.05 12.13
C THR A 35 12.48 9.27 11.74
N GLU A 36 12.60 9.54 10.43
CA GLU A 36 13.47 10.61 9.91
C GLU A 36 12.74 11.94 9.80
N HIS A 37 11.46 11.91 9.38
CA HIS A 37 10.66 13.12 9.17
C HIS A 37 9.29 13.04 9.84
N GLU A 38 8.81 14.17 10.37
CA GLU A 38 7.52 14.22 11.09
C GLU A 38 6.30 13.99 10.20
N ASP A 39 6.44 14.20 8.90
CA ASP A 39 5.42 14.05 7.87
C ASP A 39 5.57 12.76 7.06
N GLU A 40 6.50 11.88 7.44
CA GLU A 40 6.74 10.61 6.79
C GLU A 40 5.87 9.49 7.39
N TYR A 41 5.23 8.73 6.52
CA TYR A 41 4.42 7.57 6.88
C TYR A 41 4.63 6.46 5.85
N MET A 42 4.68 5.22 6.33
CA MET A 42 4.94 4.03 5.52
C MET A 42 3.80 3.03 5.67
N ILE A 43 3.28 2.54 4.54
CA ILE A 43 2.39 1.37 4.50
C ILE A 43 3.20 0.21 3.94
N SER A 44 3.33 -0.86 4.72
CA SER A 44 4.14 -2.02 4.36
C SER A 44 3.28 -3.23 4.04
N GLU A 45 3.75 -4.02 3.08
CA GLU A 45 3.11 -5.24 2.63
C GLU A 45 4.18 -6.29 2.34
N LYS A 46 4.20 -7.39 3.09
CA LYS A 46 5.22 -8.43 2.97
C LYS A 46 4.97 -9.33 1.77
N GLU A 47 3.70 -9.55 1.41
CA GLU A 47 3.32 -10.41 0.29
C GLU A 47 2.23 -9.75 -0.55
N LEU A 48 2.67 -8.99 -1.55
CA LEU A 48 1.76 -8.42 -2.55
C LEU A 48 1.11 -9.55 -3.37
N LEU A 49 -0.21 -9.69 -3.29
CA LEU A 49 -0.96 -10.66 -4.09
C LEU A 49 -0.79 -10.46 -5.60
N VAL A 50 -0.40 -9.26 -6.04
CA VAL A 50 -0.12 -8.96 -7.44
C VAL A 50 1.02 -9.85 -7.99
N ASN A 51 1.95 -10.27 -7.12
CA ASN A 51 3.01 -11.23 -7.47
C ASN A 51 2.46 -12.64 -7.79
N ARG A 52 1.20 -12.96 -7.44
CA ARG A 52 0.54 -14.23 -7.83
C ARG A 52 0.00 -14.21 -9.25
N PHE A 53 -0.24 -13.04 -9.84
CA PHE A 53 -0.87 -12.92 -11.15
C PHE A 53 0.13 -12.63 -12.28
N ILE A 54 1.41 -12.46 -11.96
CA ILE A 54 2.51 -12.39 -12.92
C ILE A 54 3.59 -13.39 -12.55
N SER A 55 4.16 -14.09 -13.53
CA SER A 55 5.36 -14.90 -13.31
C SER A 55 6.58 -14.00 -13.49
N ILE A 56 7.38 -13.79 -12.45
CA ILE A 56 8.64 -13.05 -12.56
C ILE A 56 9.69 -13.99 -13.13
N PRO A 57 10.30 -13.70 -14.30
CA PRO A 57 11.43 -14.47 -14.82
C PRO A 57 12.57 -14.51 -13.80
N LYS A 58 13.28 -15.63 -13.68
CA LYS A 58 14.36 -15.84 -12.69
C LYS A 58 15.47 -14.78 -12.74
N ASP A 59 15.56 -14.07 -13.86
CA ASP A 59 16.60 -13.11 -14.20
C ASP A 59 16.18 -11.65 -13.90
N MET A 60 14.91 -11.44 -13.51
CA MET A 60 14.30 -10.14 -13.19
C MET A 60 13.93 -10.06 -11.70
N GLY A 61 14.87 -10.41 -10.82
CA GLY A 61 14.66 -10.55 -9.36
C GLY A 61 14.13 -9.31 -8.61
N THR A 62 13.93 -8.17 -9.27
CA THR A 62 13.44 -6.91 -8.69
C THR A 62 12.33 -6.25 -9.51
N PHE A 63 11.49 -7.00 -10.24
CA PHE A 63 10.28 -6.41 -10.82
C PHE A 63 9.25 -6.10 -9.72
N HIS A 64 9.27 -4.87 -9.20
CA HIS A 64 8.42 -4.41 -8.10
C HIS A 64 6.99 -4.07 -8.58
N CYS A 65 6.05 -5.00 -8.41
CA CYS A 65 4.61 -4.70 -8.48
C CYS A 65 4.17 -3.57 -7.53
N GLY A 66 4.97 -3.28 -6.49
CA GLY A 66 4.77 -2.16 -5.59
C GLY A 66 4.73 -0.79 -6.28
N ALA A 67 5.42 -0.61 -7.41
CA ALA A 67 5.40 0.67 -8.14
C ALA A 67 4.03 1.00 -8.74
N PHE A 68 3.30 -0.01 -9.23
CA PHE A 68 1.92 0.16 -9.71
C PHE A 68 0.98 0.52 -8.56
N VAL A 69 1.11 -0.18 -7.42
CA VAL A 69 0.31 0.07 -6.21
C VAL A 69 0.59 1.46 -5.63
N ALA A 70 1.85 1.88 -5.58
CA ALA A 70 2.24 3.22 -5.15
C ALA A 70 1.62 4.32 -6.03
N GLY A 71 1.48 4.06 -7.34
CA GLY A 71 0.79 4.97 -8.26
C GLY A 71 -0.70 5.16 -7.98
N ILE A 72 -1.38 4.20 -7.35
CA ILE A 72 -2.80 4.32 -6.98
C ILE A 72 -2.99 5.26 -5.77
N VAL A 73 -1.99 5.34 -4.90
CA VAL A 73 -2.05 6.12 -3.65
C VAL A 73 -1.62 7.58 -3.85
N LYS A 74 -0.86 7.87 -4.91
CA LYS A 74 -0.28 9.20 -5.19
C LYS A 74 -1.33 10.29 -5.48
#